data_AF-A0A0L0VU50-F1
#
_entry.id   AF-A0A0L0VU50-F1
#
_cell.length_a   1.000
_cell.length_b   1.000
_cell.length_c   1.000
_cell.angle_alpha   90.00
_cell.angle_beta   90.00
_cell.angle_gamma   90.00
#
_symmetry.space_group_name_H-M   'P 1'
#
loop_
_entity.id
_entity.type
_entity.pdbx_description
1 polymer ?
#
loop_
_entity_poly.entity_id
_entity_poly.type
_entity_poly.pdbx_seq_one_letter_code
_entity_poly.pdbx_strand_id
1 'polypeptide(L)'
;MPVKVRVSYQKLLKNYVLNELHKRQPKPQSKKDLFRQLKNTKFFQTTRLHWAEVGLQFCRQGYNMLNLLIHRKNLNYLHLDYDMNLKPVKTLTTKERKKSRFRNAFHSCRQIHRLTKLIVDCHVQYRLRNVNAFQLADGLQFTFAHVGQLTGMYQYKYELMKQIQQCKDLKHVIYYRFNTGTVGKGPGVGFWAPGWRLCLFFMRGIIPRLENYSPDSLKVGTVKAWRKPLQNNVLKGEHAPVFFC
;
A
#
# COMPACT_ATOMS: atom_id res chain seq x y z
N MET A 1 -24.67 -21.73 16.15
CA MET A 1 -23.80 -21.01 15.18
C MET A 1 -24.18 -21.34 13.75
N PRO A 2 -24.43 -20.35 12.88
CA PRO A 2 -24.67 -20.56 11.45
C PRO A 2 -23.50 -21.27 10.74
N VAL A 3 -23.79 -22.02 9.67
CA VAL A 3 -22.77 -22.73 8.85
C VAL A 3 -21.62 -21.80 8.44
N LYS A 4 -21.96 -20.57 8.02
CA LYS A 4 -21.00 -19.53 7.63
C LYS A 4 -19.93 -19.27 8.69
N VAL A 5 -20.33 -19.20 9.96
CA VAL A 5 -19.41 -18.92 11.09
C VAL A 5 -18.55 -20.15 11.39
N ARG A 6 -19.13 -21.36 11.38
CA ARG A 6 -18.39 -22.61 11.61
C ARG A 6 -17.26 -22.82 10.58
N VAL A 7 -17.54 -22.59 9.30
CA VAL A 7 -16.54 -22.68 8.23
C VAL A 7 -15.42 -21.65 8.41
N SER A 8 -15.75 -20.43 8.83
CA SER A 8 -14.75 -19.41 9.11
C SER A 8 -13.84 -19.77 10.28
N TYR A 9 -14.38 -20.34 11.37
CA TYR A 9 -13.56 -20.87 12.47
C TYR A 9 -12.60 -21.96 11.99
N GLN A 10 -13.09 -22.93 11.22
CA GLN A 10 -12.25 -24.00 10.68
C GLN A 10 -11.10 -23.47 9.81
N LYS A 11 -11.38 -22.48 8.94
CA LYS A 11 -10.36 -21.86 8.08
C LYS A 11 -9.30 -21.10 8.89
N LEU A 12 -9.72 -20.36 9.92
CA LEU A 12 -8.80 -19.63 10.79
C LEU A 12 -7.92 -20.61 11.58
N LEU A 13 -8.50 -21.70 12.10
CA LEU A 13 -7.76 -22.74 12.81
C LEU A 13 -6.78 -23.47 11.89
N LYS A 14 -7.19 -23.78 10.64
CA LYS A 14 -6.29 -24.31 9.61
C LYS A 14 -5.07 -23.41 9.39
N ASN A 15 -5.28 -22.10 9.26
CA ASN A 15 -4.18 -21.15 9.06
C ASN A 15 -3.26 -21.08 10.29
N TYR A 16 -3.82 -21.13 11.50
CA TYR A 16 -3.05 -21.17 12.73
C TYR A 16 -2.15 -22.42 12.81
N VAL A 17 -2.72 -23.61 12.58
CA VAL A 17 -1.98 -24.88 12.56
C VAL A 17 -0.90 -24.87 11.47
N LEU A 18 -1.20 -24.37 10.26
CA LEU A 18 -0.21 -24.25 9.19
C LEU A 18 0.95 -23.31 9.53
N ASN A 19 0.69 -22.25 10.29
CA ASN A 19 1.73 -21.31 10.73
C ASN A 19 2.65 -21.93 11.78
N GLU A 20 2.09 -22.69 12.74
CA GLU A 20 2.88 -23.38 13.75
C GLU A 20 3.66 -24.57 13.15
N LEU A 21 3.06 -25.33 12.22
CA LEU A 21 3.71 -26.46 11.56
C LEU A 21 4.95 -26.05 10.74
N HIS A 22 4.87 -24.91 10.03
CA HIS A 22 5.98 -24.43 9.19
C HIS A 22 6.87 -23.39 9.90
N LYS A 23 6.73 -23.26 11.22
CA LYS A 23 7.52 -22.32 12.01
C LYS A 23 8.98 -22.79 12.03
N ARG A 24 9.85 -21.98 11.43
CA ARG A 24 11.30 -22.22 11.42
C ARG A 24 11.98 -21.17 12.28
N GLN A 25 13.06 -21.57 12.96
CA GLN A 25 13.91 -20.60 13.65
C GLN A 25 14.41 -19.56 12.64
N PRO A 26 14.37 -18.27 12.99
CA PRO A 26 14.87 -17.22 12.11
C PRO A 26 16.37 -17.43 11.88
N LYS A 27 16.78 -17.43 10.61
CA LYS A 27 18.21 -17.54 10.27
C LYS A 27 18.96 -16.33 10.87
N PRO A 28 20.15 -16.52 11.45
CA PRO A 28 20.95 -15.40 11.90
C PRO A 28 21.26 -14.51 10.69
N GLN A 29 20.93 -13.23 10.81
CA GLN A 29 21.15 -12.22 9.78
C GLN A 29 21.76 -10.97 10.43
N SER A 30 22.59 -10.25 9.68
CA SER A 30 23.10 -8.97 10.14
C SER A 30 21.96 -7.95 10.28
N LYS A 31 21.90 -7.27 11.42
CA LYS A 31 20.90 -6.23 11.67
C LYS A 31 21.20 -5.04 10.77
N LYS A 32 20.40 -4.85 9.73
CA LYS A 32 20.43 -3.66 8.86
C LYS A 32 19.28 -2.75 9.25
N ASP A 33 19.61 -1.59 9.81
CA ASP A 33 18.63 -0.55 10.11
C ASP A 33 18.66 0.52 9.01
N LEU A 34 17.70 0.41 8.10
CA LEU A 34 17.57 1.33 6.95
C LEU A 34 17.37 2.78 7.41
N PHE A 35 16.56 3.03 8.45
CA PHE A 35 16.30 4.40 8.90
C PHE A 35 17.52 5.03 9.55
N ARG A 36 18.31 4.25 10.29
CA ARG A 36 19.60 4.72 10.82
C ARG A 36 20.57 5.08 9.70
N GLN A 37 20.64 4.26 8.65
CA GLN A 37 21.49 4.56 7.49
C GLN A 37 21.02 5.82 6.75
N LEU A 38 19.72 5.98 6.51
CA LEU A 38 19.17 7.16 5.84
C LEU A 38 19.38 8.44 6.67
N LYS A 39 19.17 8.38 7.99
CA LYS A 39 19.36 9.52 8.91
C LYS A 39 20.82 10.00 8.95
N ASN A 40 21.78 9.12 8.74
CA ASN A 40 23.20 9.50 8.70
C ASN A 40 23.60 10.27 7.43
N THR A 41 22.72 10.37 6.43
CA THR A 41 23.00 11.15 5.21
C THR A 41 22.48 12.57 5.33
N LYS A 42 23.13 13.52 4.62
CA LYS A 42 22.73 14.94 4.62
C LYS A 42 21.33 15.23 4.06
N PHE A 43 20.71 14.26 3.37
CA PHE A 43 19.44 14.44 2.67
C PHE A 43 18.21 14.25 3.58
N PHE A 44 18.37 13.63 4.75
CA PHE A 44 17.25 13.32 5.64
C PHE A 44 17.36 14.10 6.94
N GLN A 45 16.26 14.77 7.31
CA GLN A 45 16.10 15.48 8.57
C GLN A 45 15.04 14.79 9.43
N THR A 46 15.12 14.96 10.75
CA THR A 46 14.16 14.37 11.71
C THR A 46 13.33 15.48 12.34
N THR A 47 12.00 15.32 12.32
CA THR A 47 11.06 16.24 12.98
C THR A 47 9.94 15.45 13.68
N ARG A 48 9.15 16.11 14.53
CA ARG A 48 7.98 15.55 15.19
C ARG A 48 6.73 16.16 14.57
N LEU A 49 5.85 15.31 14.03
CA LEU A 49 4.64 15.71 13.34
C LEU A 49 3.44 14.89 13.82
N HIS A 50 2.23 15.42 13.65
CA HIS A 50 1.00 14.69 13.96
C HIS A 50 0.76 13.55 12.95
N TRP A 51 0.22 12.42 13.41
CA TRP A 51 -0.02 11.25 12.56
C TRP A 51 -0.87 11.55 11.32
N ALA A 52 -1.92 12.36 11.47
CA ALA A 52 -2.80 12.73 10.36
C ALA A 52 -2.07 13.61 9.33
N GLU A 53 -1.20 14.50 9.79
CA GLU A 53 -0.37 15.35 8.93
C GLU A 53 0.62 14.51 8.12
N VAL A 54 1.33 13.59 8.78
CA VAL A 54 2.24 12.64 8.11
C VAL A 54 1.47 11.77 7.10
N GLY A 55 0.26 11.33 7.44
CA GLY A 55 -0.61 10.57 6.54
C GLY A 55 -0.99 11.36 5.28
N LEU A 56 -1.35 12.63 5.41
CA LEU A 56 -1.66 13.52 4.29
C LEU A 56 -0.42 13.81 3.42
N GLN A 57 0.73 14.06 4.05
CA GLN A 57 1.99 14.24 3.34
C GLN A 57 2.36 12.98 2.54
N PHE A 58 2.23 11.79 3.13
CA PHE A 58 2.46 10.52 2.45
C PHE A 58 1.54 10.34 1.23
N CYS A 59 0.25 10.64 1.37
CA CYS A 59 -0.71 10.56 0.26
C CYS A 59 -0.35 11.51 -0.88
N ARG A 60 0.02 12.76 -0.56
CA ARG A 60 0.45 13.77 -1.54
C ARG A 60 1.74 13.37 -2.25
N GLN A 61 2.73 12.88 -1.51
CA GLN A 61 4.00 12.42 -2.07
C GLN A 61 3.79 11.21 -3.00
N GLY A 62 2.95 10.25 -2.60
CA GLY A 62 2.59 9.10 -3.42
C GLY A 62 1.89 9.48 -4.72
N TYR A 63 0.92 10.40 -4.64
CA TYR A 63 0.23 10.96 -5.81
C TYR A 63 1.22 11.63 -6.77
N ASN A 64 2.05 12.54 -6.26
CA ASN A 64 3.04 13.26 -7.05
C ASN A 64 4.04 12.31 -7.69
N MET A 65 4.56 11.33 -6.95
CA MET A 65 5.49 10.32 -7.48
C MET A 65 4.88 9.56 -8.67
N LEU A 66 3.63 9.09 -8.53
CA LEU A 66 2.96 8.34 -9.60
C LEU A 66 2.60 9.24 -10.78
N ASN A 67 2.20 10.49 -10.53
CA ASN A 67 1.89 11.44 -11.59
C ASN A 67 3.15 11.83 -12.39
N LEU A 68 4.28 12.08 -11.71
CA LEU A 68 5.56 12.32 -12.36
C LEU A 68 5.99 11.15 -13.25
N LEU A 69 5.67 9.90 -12.88
CA LEU A 69 5.93 8.73 -13.73
C LEU A 69 5.06 8.67 -14.99
N ILE A 70 3.81 9.15 -14.91
CA ILE A 70 2.91 9.27 -16.07
C ILE A 70 3.44 10.34 -17.03
N HIS A 71 3.79 11.52 -16.51
CA HIS A 71 4.34 12.62 -17.29
C HIS A 71 5.71 12.27 -17.89
N ARG A 72 6.61 11.60 -17.14
CA ARG A 72 7.91 11.15 -17.66
C ARG A 72 7.78 10.20 -18.86
N LYS A 73 6.68 9.45 -18.96
CA LYS A 73 6.38 8.58 -20.11
C LYS A 73 5.67 9.29 -21.27
N ASN A 74 5.43 10.59 -21.15
CA ASN A 74 4.67 11.42 -22.08
C ASN A 74 3.29 10.79 -22.37
N LEU A 75 2.52 10.54 -21.29
CA LEU A 75 1.18 9.95 -21.32
C LEU A 75 0.12 11.01 -20.93
N ASN A 76 0.09 12.12 -21.65
CA ASN A 76 -0.79 13.27 -21.34
C ASN A 76 -2.30 12.96 -21.46
N TYR A 77 -2.65 11.83 -22.05
CA TYR A 77 -4.01 11.34 -22.21
C TYR A 77 -4.50 10.45 -21.06
N LEU A 78 -3.67 10.27 -20.02
CA LEU A 78 -4.05 9.61 -18.78
C LEU A 78 -4.07 10.63 -17.64
N HIS A 79 -5.13 10.59 -16.85
CA HIS A 79 -5.28 11.38 -15.65
C HIS A 79 -5.32 10.46 -14.43
N LEU A 80 -4.56 10.83 -13.40
CA LEU A 80 -4.61 10.20 -12.09
C LEU A 80 -5.42 11.11 -11.16
N ASP A 81 -6.56 10.61 -10.67
CA ASP A 81 -7.39 11.29 -9.68
C ASP A 81 -6.74 11.24 -8.29
N TYR A 82 -7.14 12.13 -7.38
CA TYR A 82 -6.67 12.13 -5.99
C TYR A 82 -7.06 10.87 -5.19
N ASP A 83 -8.12 10.17 -5.61
CA ASP A 83 -8.52 8.85 -5.08
C ASP A 83 -7.69 7.70 -5.68
N MET A 84 -6.62 8.04 -6.39
CA MET A 84 -5.69 7.12 -7.04
C MET A 84 -6.34 6.31 -8.17
N ASN A 85 -7.40 6.82 -8.81
CA ASN A 85 -8.00 6.19 -9.99
C ASN A 85 -7.29 6.68 -11.26
N LEU A 86 -6.92 5.75 -12.15
CA LEU A 86 -6.29 6.08 -13.43
C LEU A 86 -7.36 6.04 -14.53
N LYS A 87 -7.65 7.19 -15.14
CA LYS A 87 -8.70 7.35 -16.16
C LYS A 87 -8.10 7.89 -17.47
N PRO A 88 -8.56 7.42 -18.63
CA PRO A 88 -8.23 8.07 -19.91
C PRO A 88 -9.01 9.39 -20.02
N VAL A 89 -8.34 10.46 -20.46
CA VAL A 89 -8.96 11.77 -20.71
C VAL A 89 -9.79 11.76 -22.00
N LYS A 90 -9.34 10.96 -22.98
CA LYS A 90 -9.96 10.80 -24.30
C LYS A 90 -9.97 9.33 -24.68
N THR A 91 -10.77 8.97 -25.69
CA THR A 91 -10.71 7.66 -26.31
C THR A 91 -9.32 7.45 -26.93
N LEU A 92 -8.61 6.42 -26.46
CA LEU A 92 -7.23 6.17 -26.84
C LEU A 92 -7.14 5.41 -28.15
N THR A 93 -6.23 5.84 -29.02
CA THR A 93 -5.84 5.05 -30.19
C THR A 93 -5.16 3.75 -29.78
N THR A 94 -5.10 2.77 -30.69
CA THR A 94 -4.42 1.49 -30.43
C THR A 94 -2.94 1.68 -30.07
N LYS A 95 -2.26 2.67 -30.65
CA LYS A 95 -0.88 3.04 -30.33
C LYS A 95 -0.75 3.60 -28.91
N GLU A 96 -1.63 4.52 -28.53
CA GLU A 96 -1.66 5.09 -27.17
C GLU A 96 -2.00 4.02 -26.12
N ARG A 97 -2.96 3.14 -26.40
CA ARG A 97 -3.31 2.01 -25.51
C ARG A 97 -2.15 1.04 -25.30
N LYS A 98 -1.38 0.72 -26.35
CA LYS A 98 -0.19 -0.13 -26.24
C LYS A 98 0.91 0.56 -25.42
N LYS A 99 1.14 1.87 -25.65
CA LYS A 99 2.17 2.67 -24.94
C LYS A 99 1.84 2.88 -23.45
N SER A 100 0.57 3.08 -23.12
CA SER A 100 0.10 3.34 -21.74
C SER A 100 -0.05 2.10 -20.86
N ARG A 101 0.23 0.91 -21.39
CA ARG A 101 0.12 -0.35 -20.63
C ARG A 101 1.19 -0.41 -19.55
N PHE A 102 0.80 -0.10 -18.32
CA PHE A 102 1.66 -0.20 -17.16
C PHE A 102 1.87 -1.65 -16.70
N ARG A 103 3.01 -1.89 -16.06
CA ARG A 103 3.30 -3.18 -15.40
C ARG A 103 2.54 -3.28 -14.08
N ASN A 104 2.35 -4.51 -13.60
CA ASN A 104 1.65 -4.80 -12.33
C ASN A 104 2.26 -4.06 -11.12
N ALA A 105 3.55 -3.73 -11.15
CA ALA A 105 4.23 -2.98 -10.09
C ALA A 105 3.63 -1.57 -9.89
N PHE A 106 3.41 -0.84 -10.98
CA PHE A 106 2.79 0.49 -10.93
C PHE A 106 1.39 0.41 -10.34
N HIS A 107 0.57 -0.52 -10.83
CA HIS A 107 -0.78 -0.69 -10.33
C HIS A 107 -0.83 -1.18 -8.88
N SER A 108 0.06 -2.10 -8.49
CA SER A 108 0.15 -2.57 -7.10
C SER A 108 0.53 -1.43 -6.15
N CYS A 109 1.52 -0.61 -6.53
CA CYS A 109 1.92 0.58 -5.77
C CYS A 109 0.77 1.60 -5.66
N ARG A 110 0.10 1.91 -6.78
CA ARG A 110 -1.08 2.79 -6.81
C ARG A 110 -2.18 2.32 -5.86
N GLN A 111 -2.44 1.01 -5.82
CA GLN A 111 -3.51 0.48 -4.98
C GLN A 111 -3.17 0.42 -3.49
N ILE A 112 -1.89 0.26 -3.14
CA ILE A 112 -1.43 0.43 -1.75
C ILE A 112 -1.60 1.88 -1.29
N HIS A 113 -1.29 2.84 -2.16
CA HIS A 113 -1.54 4.26 -1.87
C HIS A 113 -3.04 4.54 -1.73
N ARG A 114 -3.89 3.94 -2.58
CA ARG A 114 -5.35 4.02 -2.44
C ARG A 114 -5.83 3.50 -1.09
N LEU A 115 -5.36 2.34 -0.65
CA LEU A 115 -5.70 1.79 0.67
C LEU A 115 -5.27 2.73 1.80
N THR A 116 -4.06 3.27 1.72
CA THR A 116 -3.53 4.20 2.73
C THR A 116 -4.34 5.50 2.76
N LYS A 117 -4.71 6.03 1.58
CA LYS A 117 -5.55 7.22 1.43
C LYS A 117 -6.91 7.03 2.11
N LEU A 118 -7.58 5.90 1.88
CA LEU A 118 -8.86 5.59 2.55
C LEU A 118 -8.74 5.61 4.07
N ILE A 119 -7.68 5.01 4.62
CA ILE A 119 -7.44 5.00 6.07
C ILE A 119 -7.20 6.42 6.60
N VAL A 120 -6.34 7.19 5.93
CA VAL A 120 -6.04 8.58 6.32
C VAL A 120 -7.28 9.45 6.24
N ASP A 121 -8.10 9.31 5.19
CA ASP A 121 -9.33 10.07 5.01
C ASP A 121 -10.34 9.80 6.13
N CYS A 122 -10.50 8.55 6.58
CA CYS A 122 -11.34 8.25 7.75
C CYS A 122 -10.89 9.06 8.99
N HIS A 123 -9.59 9.11 9.25
CA HIS A 123 -9.05 9.88 10.36
C HIS A 123 -9.16 11.40 10.16
N VAL A 124 -9.02 11.90 8.93
CA VAL A 124 -9.22 13.32 8.61
C VAL A 124 -10.67 13.72 8.85
N GLN A 125 -11.64 12.91 8.40
CA GLN A 125 -13.07 13.16 8.64
C GLN A 125 -13.42 13.19 10.13
N TYR A 126 -12.81 12.31 10.93
CA TYR A 126 -12.93 12.36 12.39
C TYR A 126 -12.35 13.65 12.99
N ARG A 127 -11.19 14.11 12.51
CA ARG A 127 -10.54 15.34 13.00
C ARG A 127 -11.30 16.61 12.61
N LEU A 128 -11.94 16.62 11.44
CA LEU A 128 -12.83 17.69 10.99
C LEU A 128 -14.18 17.70 11.74
N ARG A 129 -14.41 16.76 12.67
CA ARG A 129 -15.66 16.60 13.43
C ARG A 129 -16.90 16.31 12.57
N ASN A 130 -16.70 15.84 11.34
CA ASN A 130 -17.79 15.38 10.47
C ASN A 130 -18.31 14.00 10.89
N VAL A 131 -17.49 13.23 11.62
CA VAL A 131 -17.73 11.82 11.95
C VAL A 131 -17.39 11.57 13.42
N ASN A 132 -18.22 10.77 14.10
CA ASN A 132 -18.03 10.41 15.50
C ASN A 132 -16.93 9.34 15.68
N ALA A 133 -16.39 9.20 16.89
CA ALA A 133 -15.35 8.20 17.20
C ALA A 133 -15.80 6.76 16.90
N PHE A 134 -17.06 6.42 17.17
CA PHE A 134 -17.62 5.10 16.87
C PHE A 134 -17.75 4.84 15.38
N GLN A 135 -18.14 5.86 14.61
CA GLN A 135 -18.23 5.79 13.15
C GLN A 135 -16.84 5.70 12.51
N LEU A 136 -15.81 6.36 13.08
CA LEU A 136 -14.42 6.16 12.68
C LEU A 136 -14.01 4.70 12.85
N ALA A 137 -14.28 4.12 14.03
CA ALA A 137 -13.91 2.73 14.31
C ALA A 137 -14.63 1.74 13.39
N ASP A 138 -15.92 1.96 13.11
CA ASP A 138 -16.70 1.16 12.16
C ASP A 138 -16.19 1.34 10.72
N GLY A 139 -15.86 2.57 10.31
CA GLY A 139 -15.27 2.89 9.01
C GLY A 139 -13.91 2.23 8.78
N LEU A 140 -13.06 2.21 9.80
CA LEU A 140 -11.79 1.47 9.77
C LEU A 140 -12.02 -0.04 9.66
N GLN A 141 -12.94 -0.60 10.44
CA GLN A 141 -13.28 -2.02 10.35
C GLN A 141 -13.81 -2.37 8.95
N PHE A 142 -14.68 -1.54 8.40
CA PHE A 142 -15.23 -1.72 7.07
C PHE A 142 -14.13 -1.69 6.01
N THR A 143 -13.18 -0.75 6.12
CA THR A 143 -12.04 -0.60 5.21
C THR A 143 -11.16 -1.85 5.20
N PHE A 144 -10.80 -2.39 6.38
CA PHE A 144 -9.98 -3.60 6.47
C PHE A 144 -10.73 -4.89 6.10
N ALA A 145 -12.04 -4.95 6.32
CA ALA A 145 -12.85 -6.10 5.94
C ALA A 145 -13.14 -6.16 4.42
N HIS A 146 -13.17 -5.00 3.75
CA HIS A 146 -13.56 -4.87 2.33
C HIS A 146 -12.44 -4.31 1.44
N VAL A 147 -11.17 -4.52 1.81
CA VAL A 147 -9.99 -4.10 1.02
C VAL A 147 -10.11 -4.53 -0.44
N GLY A 148 -10.57 -5.75 -0.70
CA GLY A 148 -10.74 -6.27 -2.06
C GLY A 148 -11.69 -5.42 -2.91
N GLN A 149 -12.85 -5.05 -2.35
CA GLN A 149 -13.86 -4.25 -3.04
C GLN A 149 -13.44 -2.79 -3.20
N LEU A 150 -12.83 -2.21 -2.15
CA LEU A 150 -12.47 -0.79 -2.14
C LEU A 150 -11.26 -0.46 -3.02
N THR A 151 -10.31 -1.39 -3.14
CA THR A 151 -9.06 -1.15 -3.88
C THR A 151 -9.00 -1.86 -5.22
N GLY A 152 -9.50 -3.10 -5.32
CA GLY A 152 -9.27 -3.93 -6.51
C GLY A 152 -7.83 -4.45 -6.62
N MET A 153 -7.04 -4.47 -5.53
CA MET A 153 -5.65 -4.97 -5.53
C MET A 153 -5.51 -6.41 -6.05
N TYR A 154 -6.53 -7.23 -5.86
CA TYR A 154 -6.54 -8.64 -6.27
C TYR A 154 -6.37 -8.83 -7.79
N GLN A 155 -6.73 -7.83 -8.61
CA GLN A 155 -6.57 -7.87 -10.06
C GLN A 155 -5.10 -7.91 -10.50
N TYR A 156 -4.21 -7.28 -9.72
CA TYR A 156 -2.79 -7.18 -10.04
C TYR A 156 -1.94 -8.21 -9.30
N LYS A 157 -2.43 -8.72 -8.16
CA LYS A 157 -1.81 -9.80 -7.40
C LYS A 157 -2.88 -10.69 -6.76
N TYR A 158 -3.16 -11.82 -7.41
CA TYR A 158 -4.21 -12.74 -6.97
C TYR A 158 -3.89 -13.43 -5.63
N GLU A 159 -2.61 -13.58 -5.27
CA GLU A 159 -2.21 -14.17 -3.97
C GLU A 159 -2.83 -13.43 -2.76
N LEU A 160 -3.21 -12.15 -2.93
CA LEU A 160 -3.91 -11.35 -1.91
C LEU A 160 -5.28 -11.91 -1.52
N MET A 161 -5.88 -12.75 -2.37
CA MET A 161 -7.17 -13.39 -2.08
C MET A 161 -7.14 -14.20 -0.78
N LYS A 162 -5.96 -14.73 -0.40
CA LYS A 162 -5.78 -15.43 0.89
C LYS A 162 -6.07 -14.49 2.06
N GLN A 163 -5.49 -13.29 2.05
CA GLN A 163 -5.71 -12.28 3.10
C GLN A 163 -7.11 -11.70 3.06
N ILE A 164 -7.66 -11.41 1.87
CA ILE A 164 -9.05 -10.93 1.74
C ILE A 164 -10.03 -11.96 2.33
N GLN A 165 -9.83 -13.25 2.05
CA GLN A 165 -10.65 -14.31 2.60
C GLN A 165 -10.50 -14.41 4.13
N GLN A 166 -9.28 -14.28 4.66
CA GLN A 166 -9.04 -14.24 6.11
C GLN A 166 -9.73 -13.05 6.79
N CYS A 167 -9.71 -11.85 6.18
CA CYS A 167 -10.46 -10.70 6.69
C CYS A 167 -11.98 -10.96 6.74
N LYS A 168 -12.54 -11.62 5.71
CA LYS A 168 -13.95 -12.03 5.71
C LYS A 168 -14.26 -13.05 6.81
N ASP A 169 -13.38 -14.02 7.00
CA ASP A 169 -13.55 -15.05 8.05
C ASP A 169 -13.46 -14.42 9.45
N LEU A 170 -12.54 -13.49 9.68
CA LEU A 170 -12.48 -12.70 10.92
C LEU A 170 -13.75 -11.88 11.12
N LYS A 171 -14.26 -11.21 10.07
CA LYS A 171 -15.53 -10.46 10.14
C LYS A 171 -16.67 -11.35 10.64
N HIS A 172 -16.81 -12.56 10.11
CA HIS A 172 -17.87 -13.48 10.54
C HIS A 172 -17.78 -13.84 12.02
N VAL A 173 -16.57 -14.13 12.51
CA VAL A 173 -16.33 -14.50 13.91
C VAL A 173 -16.60 -13.32 14.85
N ILE A 174 -16.08 -12.15 14.51
CA ILE A 174 -16.25 -10.92 15.29
C ILE A 174 -17.73 -10.56 15.36
N TYR A 175 -18.43 -10.52 14.22
CA TYR A 175 -19.82 -10.06 14.15
C TYR A 175 -20.75 -11.04 14.86
N TYR A 176 -20.47 -12.34 14.75
CA TYR A 176 -21.26 -13.35 15.46
C TYR A 176 -21.12 -13.23 16.98
N ARG A 177 -19.94 -12.87 17.50
CA ARG A 177 -19.78 -12.64 18.96
C ARG A 177 -20.31 -11.28 19.39
N PHE A 178 -20.08 -10.24 18.59
CA PHE A 178 -20.46 -8.87 18.93
C PHE A 178 -21.98 -8.64 18.89
N ASN A 179 -22.67 -9.20 17.90
CA ASN A 179 -24.12 -9.02 17.73
C ASN A 179 -24.91 -10.08 18.53
N THR A 180 -24.49 -10.38 19.76
CA THR A 180 -25.22 -11.27 20.68
C THR A 180 -25.93 -10.47 21.76
N GLY A 181 -27.08 -10.97 22.22
CA GLY A 181 -27.90 -10.29 23.23
C GLY A 181 -28.76 -9.19 22.63
N THR A 182 -28.73 -8.00 23.24
CA THR A 182 -29.56 -6.83 22.87
C THR A 182 -29.09 -6.11 21.61
N VAL A 183 -27.86 -6.40 21.14
CA VAL A 183 -27.27 -5.75 19.97
C VAL A 183 -27.77 -6.41 18.69
N GLY A 184 -28.56 -5.68 17.91
CA GLY A 184 -29.10 -6.14 16.63
C GLY A 184 -28.06 -6.29 15.52
N LYS A 185 -28.53 -6.75 14.35
CA LYS A 185 -27.71 -6.78 13.12
C LYS A 185 -27.69 -5.37 12.52
N GLY A 186 -26.59 -4.66 12.68
CA GLY A 186 -26.43 -3.32 12.09
C GLY A 186 -24.95 -2.93 11.92
N PRO A 187 -24.69 -1.78 11.27
CA PRO A 187 -23.40 -1.11 11.34
C PRO A 187 -23.09 -0.66 12.78
N GLY A 188 -21.81 -0.52 13.14
CA GLY A 188 -21.37 -0.14 14.49
C GLY A 188 -20.37 -1.11 15.13
N VAL A 189 -19.80 -2.04 14.36
CA VAL A 189 -18.81 -2.99 14.87
C VAL A 189 -17.41 -2.40 14.65
N GLY A 190 -16.93 -1.62 15.62
CA GLY A 190 -15.63 -0.92 15.53
C GLY A 190 -14.37 -1.75 15.81
N PHE A 191 -14.41 -3.08 15.70
CA PHE A 191 -13.29 -3.95 16.10
C PHE A 191 -12.29 -4.22 14.95
N TRP A 192 -11.50 -3.19 14.60
CA TRP A 192 -10.62 -3.19 13.43
C TRP A 192 -9.23 -3.80 13.63
N ALA A 193 -8.79 -4.03 14.87
CA ALA A 193 -7.43 -4.48 15.17
C ALA A 193 -7.01 -5.80 14.46
N PRO A 194 -7.85 -6.85 14.37
CA PRO A 194 -7.48 -8.08 13.66
C PRO A 194 -7.29 -7.87 12.15
N GLY A 195 -8.17 -7.10 11.52
CA GLY A 195 -8.07 -6.78 10.09
C GLY A 195 -6.83 -5.94 9.77
N TRP A 196 -6.52 -4.97 10.64
CA TRP A 196 -5.31 -4.16 10.54
C TRP A 196 -4.03 -5.01 10.63
N ARG A 197 -3.95 -5.97 11.57
CA ARG A 197 -2.79 -6.88 11.68
C ARG A 197 -2.56 -7.69 10.40
N LEU A 198 -3.62 -8.22 9.79
CA LEU A 198 -3.51 -8.94 8.51
C LEU A 198 -2.99 -8.04 7.39
N CYS A 199 -3.42 -6.77 7.35
CA CYS A 199 -2.92 -5.79 6.41
C CYS A 199 -1.41 -5.53 6.61
N LEU A 200 -0.95 -5.39 7.85
CA LEU A 200 0.48 -5.22 8.15
C LEU A 200 1.32 -6.44 7.75
N PHE A 201 0.84 -7.67 8.01
CA PHE A 201 1.54 -8.87 7.58
C PHE A 201 1.60 -9.00 6.05
N PHE A 202 0.54 -8.58 5.37
CA PHE A 202 0.56 -8.46 3.91
C PHE A 202 1.62 -7.46 3.44
N MET A 203 1.66 -6.27 4.06
CA MET A 203 2.64 -5.23 3.72
C MET A 203 4.08 -5.70 3.95
N ARG A 204 4.35 -6.42 5.05
CA ARG A 204 5.66 -7.02 5.31
C ARG A 204 6.15 -7.93 4.17
N GLY A 205 5.24 -8.68 3.53
CA GLY A 205 5.58 -9.58 2.43
C GLY A 205 5.67 -8.90 1.06
N ILE A 206 4.96 -7.78 0.84
CA ILE A 206 4.91 -7.10 -0.46
C ILE A 206 6.04 -6.10 -0.65
N ILE A 207 6.54 -5.46 0.42
CA ILE A 207 7.57 -4.41 0.36
C ILE A 207 8.83 -4.88 -0.39
N PRO A 208 9.48 -6.01 -0.03
CA PRO A 208 10.68 -6.46 -0.74
C PRO A 208 10.42 -6.77 -2.23
N ARG A 209 9.21 -7.24 -2.57
CA ARG A 209 8.85 -7.50 -3.97
C ARG A 209 8.70 -6.20 -4.76
N LEU A 210 8.04 -5.19 -4.18
CA LEU A 210 7.86 -3.88 -4.82
C LEU A 210 9.16 -3.11 -4.97
N GLU A 211 10.06 -3.22 -3.99
CA GLU A 211 11.41 -2.67 -4.07
C GLU A 211 12.21 -3.29 -5.21
N ASN A 212 12.06 -4.59 -5.48
CA ASN A 212 12.72 -5.24 -6.61
C ASN A 212 12.10 -4.87 -7.96
N TYR A 213 10.77 -4.66 -8.03
CA TYR A 213 10.11 -4.25 -9.27
C TYR A 213 10.32 -2.77 -9.63
N SER A 214 10.49 -1.90 -8.64
CA SER A 214 10.65 -0.46 -8.84
C SER A 214 11.86 -0.09 -9.73
N PRO A 215 13.08 -0.64 -9.54
CA PRO A 215 14.21 -0.33 -10.39
C PRO A 215 13.96 -0.70 -11.85
N ASP A 216 13.31 -1.82 -12.14
CA ASP A 216 13.06 -2.24 -13.54
C ASP A 216 11.85 -1.53 -14.17
N SER A 217 10.91 -1.04 -13.36
CA SER A 217 9.79 -0.19 -13.81
C SER A 217 10.24 1.25 -14.10
N LEU A 218 11.29 1.71 -13.40
CA LEU A 218 11.99 2.98 -13.58
C LEU A 218 13.09 2.91 -14.66
N LYS A 219 13.56 1.71 -15.01
CA LYS A 219 14.35 1.45 -16.23
C LYS A 219 13.44 1.51 -17.45
N VAL A 220 13.03 2.72 -17.80
CA VAL A 220 12.97 3.09 -19.22
C VAL A 220 14.40 2.95 -19.75
N GLY A 221 14.57 2.38 -20.95
CA GLY A 221 15.87 1.97 -21.49
C GLY A 221 17.01 2.96 -21.23
N THR A 222 18.20 2.41 -20.99
CA THR A 222 19.52 3.09 -20.80
C THR A 222 19.94 3.50 -19.38
N VAL A 223 19.90 2.59 -18.39
CA VAL A 223 20.81 2.73 -17.21
C VAL A 223 22.25 2.26 -17.53
N LYS A 224 22.47 1.59 -18.67
CA LYS A 224 23.84 1.35 -19.18
C LYS A 224 24.55 2.64 -19.65
N ALA A 225 23.83 3.74 -19.92
CA ALA A 225 24.42 5.01 -20.34
C ALA A 225 24.93 5.86 -19.16
N TRP A 226 24.32 5.78 -17.98
CA TRP A 226 24.67 6.60 -16.83
C TRP A 226 25.74 5.99 -15.91
N ARG A 227 26.05 4.69 -16.07
CA ARG A 227 27.06 4.03 -15.23
C ARG A 227 28.50 4.28 -15.72
N LYS A 228 28.70 4.76 -16.97
CA LYS A 228 30.02 5.06 -17.52
C LYS A 228 30.63 6.42 -17.10
N PRO A 229 29.87 7.52 -16.96
CA PRO A 229 30.48 8.81 -16.58
C PRO A 229 30.85 8.89 -15.09
N LEU A 230 30.12 8.21 -14.20
CA LEU A 230 30.32 8.28 -12.75
C LEU A 230 31.54 7.50 -12.24
N GLN A 231 32.07 6.55 -13.01
CA GLN A 231 33.30 5.84 -12.65
C GLN A 231 34.57 6.56 -13.15
N ASN A 232 34.46 7.40 -14.19
CA ASN A 232 35.62 8.09 -14.75
C ASN A 232 35.91 9.44 -14.08
N ASN A 233 34.89 10.12 -13.53
CA ASN A 233 35.06 11.43 -12.88
C ASN A 233 35.43 11.36 -11.40
N VAL A 234 35.50 10.16 -10.80
CA VAL A 234 36.06 9.96 -9.44
C VAL A 234 37.56 9.68 -9.51
N LEU A 235 38.10 9.35 -10.69
CA LEU A 235 39.53 9.07 -10.91
C LEU A 235 40.31 10.25 -11.49
N LYS A 236 39.65 11.34 -11.86
CA LYS A 236 40.28 12.59 -12.28
C LYS A 236 39.69 13.71 -11.45
N GLY A 237 40.46 14.19 -10.47
CA GLY A 237 40.09 15.31 -9.61
C GLY A 237 40.00 16.63 -10.38
N GLU A 238 39.01 16.75 -11.25
CA GLU A 238 38.72 17.97 -11.98
C GLU A 238 37.41 18.56 -11.48
N HIS A 239 37.50 19.77 -10.94
CA HIS A 239 36.36 20.62 -10.65
C HIS A 239 35.58 20.87 -11.94
N ALA A 240 34.27 20.58 -11.93
CA ALA A 240 33.35 21.01 -12.97
C ALA A 240 32.14 21.75 -12.36
N PRO A 241 31.57 22.73 -13.08
CA PRO A 241 30.92 23.89 -12.50
C PRO A 241 29.44 23.67 -12.17
N VAL A 242 28.93 24.60 -11.36
CA VAL A 242 27.54 24.81 -10.93
C VAL A 242 26.57 24.84 -12.11
N PHE A 243 25.45 24.13 -12.02
CA PHE A 243 24.18 24.56 -12.62
C PHE A 243 23.01 24.24 -11.68
N PHE A 244 22.43 25.31 -11.12
CA PHE A 244 21.11 25.33 -10.51
C PHE A 244 20.06 25.45 -11.62
N CYS A 245 19.02 24.61 -11.57
CA CYS A 245 17.64 24.88 -11.97
C CYS A 245 16.77 23.70 -11.49
#